data_AF-A0A952T3S4-F1
#
_entry.id   AF-A0A952T3S4-F1
#
_cell.length_a   1.000
_cell.length_b   1.000
_cell.length_c   1.000
_cell.angle_alpha   90.00
_cell.angle_beta   90.00
_cell.angle_gamma   90.00
#
_symmetry.space_group_name_H-M   'P 1'
#
loop_
_entity.id
_entity.type
_entity.pdbx_description
1 polymer ?
#
loop_
_entity_poly.entity_id
_entity_poly.type
_entity_poly.pdbx_seq_one_letter_code
_entity_poly.pdbx_strand_id
1 'polypeptide(L)'
;MDNLQFWLYVIIGVIYLITQVRKKAKEQAPPPQRPIKRQETITPQFRPEPQSQTTTQKPISFEDLLREITEAKAPKTEPQYETYKQPEYVDYDDDVEDEEEAYEPVVTDYRKTDPIYKKYEDAKAYDYASNSLEQTLKLENVDMRFGRFNEFETVKSRNLLEEYTQDLRDPDGFKKAVILTEILNTKHF
;
A
#
# COMPACT_ATOMS: atom_id res chain seq x y z
N MET A 1 -28.92 10.15 54.61
CA MET A 1 -27.50 9.76 54.56
C MET A 1 -27.31 8.24 54.66
N ASP A 2 -28.39 7.50 54.94
CA ASP A 2 -28.37 6.08 55.30
C ASP A 2 -28.20 5.15 54.09
N ASN A 3 -28.68 5.56 52.91
CA ASN A 3 -28.52 4.78 51.68
C ASN A 3 -27.07 4.65 51.21
N LEU A 4 -26.25 5.69 51.41
CA LEU A 4 -24.83 5.67 51.02
C LEU A 4 -24.03 4.76 51.96
N GLN A 5 -24.33 4.82 53.26
CA GLN A 5 -23.69 3.98 54.27
C GLN A 5 -24.09 2.50 54.10
N PHE A 6 -25.37 2.23 53.79
CA PHE A 6 -25.83 0.89 53.45
C PHE A 6 -25.12 0.33 52.21
N TRP A 7 -25.07 1.10 51.12
CA TRP A 7 -24.37 0.69 49.90
C TRP A 7 -22.86 0.48 50.11
N LEU A 8 -22.22 1.31 50.94
CA LEU A 8 -20.82 1.14 51.31
C LEU A 8 -20.58 -0.19 52.03
N TYR A 9 -21.44 -0.56 52.99
CA TYR A 9 -21.34 -1.84 53.69
C TYR A 9 -21.62 -3.04 52.79
N VAL A 10 -22.55 -2.92 51.83
CA VAL A 10 -22.79 -3.95 50.81
C VAL A 10 -21.55 -4.15 49.94
N ILE A 11 -20.93 -3.08 49.46
CA ILE A 11 -19.71 -3.13 48.65
C ILE A 11 -18.56 -3.78 49.45
N ILE A 12 -18.37 -3.38 50.71
CA ILE A 12 -17.36 -3.98 51.59
C ILE A 12 -17.63 -5.47 51.81
N GLY A 13 -18.88 -5.87 52.03
CA GLY A 13 -19.29 -7.27 52.18
C GLY A 13 -18.97 -8.11 50.94
N VAL A 14 -19.25 -7.59 49.74
CA VAL A 14 -18.93 -8.26 48.48
C VAL A 14 -17.42 -8.38 48.27
N ILE A 15 -16.65 -7.31 48.51
CA ILE A 15 -15.18 -7.34 48.41
C ILE A 15 -14.58 -8.32 49.42
N TYR A 16 -15.11 -8.36 50.65
CA TYR A 16 -14.69 -9.31 51.67
C TYR A 16 -14.93 -10.76 51.23
N LEU A 17 -16.08 -11.06 50.63
CA LEU A 17 -16.41 -12.39 50.14
C LEU A 17 -15.48 -12.81 48.99
N ILE A 18 -15.21 -11.92 48.03
CA ILE A 18 -14.29 -12.19 46.91
C ILE A 18 -12.85 -12.40 47.41
N THR A 19 -12.38 -11.60 48.36
CA THR A 19 -11.03 -11.73 48.92
C THR A 19 -10.86 -13.00 49.76
N GLN A 20 -11.90 -13.42 50.50
CA GLN A 20 -11.92 -14.67 51.27
C GLN A 20 -11.78 -15.89 50.35
N VAL A 21 -12.51 -15.92 49.24
CA VAL A 21 -12.47 -17.04 48.27
C VAL A 21 -11.13 -17.09 47.52
N ARG A 22 -10.58 -15.93 47.12
CA ARG A 22 -9.27 -15.87 46.44
C ARG A 22 -8.10 -16.22 47.35
N LYS A 23 -8.15 -15.92 48.64
CA LYS A 23 -7.09 -16.30 49.59
C LYS A 23 -6.97 -17.81 49.75
N LYS A 24 -8.09 -18.54 49.81
CA LYS A 24 -8.09 -20.01 49.86
C LYS A 24 -7.52 -20.67 48.60
N ALA A 25 -7.65 -20.01 47.44
CA ALA A 25 -7.09 -20.51 46.18
C ALA A 25 -5.58 -20.25 46.03
N LYS A 26 -5.02 -19.28 46.76
CA LYS A 26 -3.62 -18.86 46.59
C LYS A 26 -2.62 -19.63 47.46
N GLU A 27 -3.09 -20.33 48.50
CA GLU A 27 -2.24 -21.13 49.40
C GLU A 27 -1.89 -22.53 48.85
N GLN A 28 -2.43 -22.95 47.70
CA GLN A 28 -2.20 -24.28 47.10
C GLN A 28 -1.39 -24.27 45.78
N ALA A 29 -0.59 -23.23 45.51
CA ALA A 29 0.26 -23.20 44.31
C ALA A 29 1.75 -23.50 44.65
N PRO A 30 2.37 -24.55 44.08
CA PRO A 30 3.82 -24.78 44.22
C PRO A 30 4.65 -23.70 43.48
N PRO A 31 5.92 -23.50 43.87
CA PRO A 31 6.72 -22.36 43.43
C PRO A 31 7.07 -22.38 41.93
N PRO A 32 7.19 -21.20 41.27
CA PRO A 32 7.46 -21.10 39.84
C PRO A 32 8.90 -21.51 39.49
N GLN A 33 9.01 -22.42 38.52
CA GLN A 33 10.29 -22.83 37.91
C GLN A 33 10.76 -21.77 36.91
N ARG A 34 12.08 -21.57 36.85
CA ARG A 34 12.77 -20.56 36.02
C ARG A 34 12.58 -20.84 34.52
N PRO A 35 12.51 -19.80 33.65
CA PRO A 35 12.34 -20.02 32.22
C PRO A 35 13.61 -20.58 31.58
N ILE A 36 13.42 -21.66 30.81
CA ILE A 36 14.42 -22.27 29.92
C ILE A 36 14.58 -21.37 28.69
N LYS A 37 15.83 -21.05 28.33
CA LYS A 37 16.19 -20.33 27.09
C LYS A 37 15.65 -21.11 25.89
N ARG A 38 14.76 -20.49 25.12
CA ARG A 38 14.23 -21.04 23.87
C ARG A 38 15.27 -20.88 22.76
N GLN A 39 15.70 -22.01 22.20
CA GLN A 39 16.55 -22.11 21.03
C GLN A 39 15.81 -21.58 19.79
N GLU A 40 16.59 -21.02 18.88
CA GLU A 40 16.22 -20.50 17.57
C GLU A 40 15.42 -21.53 16.77
N THR A 41 14.30 -21.13 16.17
CA THR A 41 13.51 -22.00 15.31
C THR A 41 13.06 -21.25 14.05
N ILE A 42 13.77 -21.56 12.97
CA ILE A 42 13.29 -21.83 11.60
C ILE A 42 12.44 -20.74 10.92
N THR A 43 13.07 -20.06 9.95
CA THR A 43 12.44 -19.26 8.89
C THR A 43 11.56 -20.12 7.97
N PRO A 44 10.37 -19.65 7.53
CA PRO A 44 9.56 -20.36 6.54
C PRO A 44 10.20 -20.25 5.15
N GLN A 45 10.49 -21.40 4.56
CA GLN A 45 10.92 -21.56 3.17
C GLN A 45 9.82 -21.08 2.20
N PHE A 46 10.11 -20.03 1.44
CA PHE A 46 9.27 -19.59 0.32
C PHE A 46 9.57 -20.46 -0.90
N ARG A 47 8.54 -21.12 -1.45
CA ARG A 47 8.65 -21.97 -2.64
C ARG A 47 8.16 -21.19 -3.86
N PRO A 48 9.03 -20.81 -4.82
CA PRO A 48 8.57 -20.27 -6.09
C PRO A 48 8.17 -21.41 -7.05
N GLU A 49 7.02 -21.24 -7.71
CA GLU A 49 6.61 -22.04 -8.87
C GLU A 49 7.40 -21.65 -10.14
N PRO A 50 7.53 -22.53 -11.15
CA PRO A 50 8.35 -22.27 -12.31
C PRO A 50 7.52 -21.60 -13.43
N GLN A 51 7.84 -20.35 -13.75
CA GLN A 51 7.50 -19.77 -15.05
C GLN A 51 8.75 -19.09 -15.65
N SER A 52 9.43 -19.88 -16.48
CA SER A 52 9.90 -19.56 -17.83
C SER A 52 10.67 -18.25 -18.09
N GLN A 53 11.91 -18.45 -18.58
CA GLN A 53 12.70 -17.61 -19.51
C GLN A 53 13.71 -16.61 -18.91
N THR A 54 14.89 -17.15 -18.56
CA THR A 54 16.23 -16.69 -18.99
C THR A 54 16.47 -15.19 -19.21
N THR A 55 16.86 -14.49 -18.15
CA THR A 55 18.24 -13.97 -18.02
C THR A 55 18.59 -13.97 -16.52
N THR A 56 19.56 -14.77 -16.11
CA THR A 56 20.15 -14.70 -14.78
C THR A 56 20.85 -13.35 -14.63
N GLN A 57 20.14 -12.32 -14.18
CA GLN A 57 20.78 -11.09 -13.71
C GLN A 57 21.42 -11.44 -12.36
N LYS A 58 22.76 -11.49 -12.35
CA LYS A 58 23.52 -11.61 -11.10
C LYS A 58 23.05 -10.50 -10.15
N PRO A 59 22.89 -10.77 -8.84
CA PRO A 59 22.61 -9.70 -7.89
C PRO A 59 23.76 -8.71 -7.96
N ILE A 60 23.49 -7.52 -8.50
CA ILE A 60 24.45 -6.43 -8.62
C ILE A 60 24.87 -5.98 -7.23
N SER A 61 26.18 -5.89 -7.03
CA SER A 61 26.73 -5.44 -5.75
C SER A 61 26.65 -3.92 -5.66
N PHE A 62 26.66 -3.39 -4.43
CA PHE A 62 26.67 -1.94 -4.21
C PHE A 62 27.89 -1.27 -4.84
N GLU A 63 29.03 -1.97 -4.92
CA GLU A 63 30.22 -1.47 -5.61
C GLU A 63 30.01 -1.38 -7.12
N ASP A 64 29.31 -2.34 -7.74
CA ASP A 64 28.94 -2.27 -9.16
C ASP A 64 28.00 -1.10 -9.44
N LEU A 65 27.02 -0.86 -8.55
CA LEU A 65 26.12 0.29 -8.66
C LEU A 65 26.86 1.63 -8.53
N LEU A 66 27.80 1.74 -7.59
CA LEU A 66 28.62 2.94 -7.44
C LEU A 66 29.55 3.15 -8.63
N ARG A 67 30.08 2.07 -9.20
CA ARG A 67 30.91 2.11 -10.39
C ARG A 67 30.10 2.56 -11.61
N GLU A 68 28.89 2.05 -11.80
CA GLU A 68 28.01 2.45 -12.89
C GLU A 68 27.63 3.94 -12.80
N ILE A 69 27.33 4.45 -11.60
CA ILE A 69 27.01 5.87 -11.39
C ILE A 69 28.22 6.78 -11.65
N THR A 70 29.44 6.32 -11.30
CA THR A 70 30.67 7.11 -11.50
C THR A 70 31.18 7.05 -12.94
N GLU A 71 31.02 5.92 -13.64
CA GLU A 71 31.32 5.78 -15.07
C GLU A 71 30.32 6.59 -15.93
N ALA A 72 29.03 6.66 -15.56
CA ALA A 72 28.02 7.46 -16.25
C ALA A 72 28.25 8.99 -16.12
N LYS A 73 29.11 9.42 -15.20
CA LYS A 73 29.45 10.83 -14.97
C LYS A 73 30.68 11.29 -15.77
N ALA A 74 31.34 10.40 -16.51
CA ALA A 74 32.39 10.80 -17.43
C ALA A 74 31.80 11.72 -18.52
N PRO A 75 32.43 12.87 -18.84
CA PRO A 75 31.89 13.80 -19.82
C PRO A 75 31.83 13.10 -21.18
N LYS A 76 30.59 12.83 -21.63
CA LYS A 76 30.30 12.37 -22.98
C LYS A 76 30.93 13.38 -23.94
N THR A 77 31.93 12.93 -24.70
CA THR A 77 32.57 13.74 -25.74
C THR A 77 31.47 14.34 -26.61
N GLU A 78 31.41 15.66 -26.65
CA GLU A 78 30.43 16.38 -27.46
C GLU A 78 30.57 15.93 -28.91
N PRO A 79 29.47 15.67 -29.63
CA PRO A 79 29.55 15.36 -31.05
C PRO A 79 30.17 16.57 -31.75
N GLN A 80 31.30 16.38 -32.43
CA GLN A 80 31.83 17.39 -33.33
C GLN A 80 30.82 17.57 -34.46
N TYR A 81 30.11 18.70 -34.44
CA TYR A 81 29.23 19.10 -35.52
C TYR A 81 30.09 19.41 -36.75
N GLU A 82 29.85 18.73 -37.87
CA GLU A 82 30.48 19.09 -39.13
C GLU A 82 29.97 20.48 -39.55
N THR A 83 30.90 21.37 -39.92
CA THR A 83 30.56 22.68 -40.48
C THR A 83 29.73 22.48 -41.76
N TYR A 84 28.45 22.84 -41.69
CA TYR A 84 27.55 22.82 -42.84
C TYR A 84 28.15 23.65 -43.99
N LYS A 85 28.40 23.01 -45.14
CA LYS A 85 28.73 23.73 -46.37
C LYS A 85 27.52 24.59 -46.74
N GLN A 86 27.71 25.90 -46.81
CA GLN A 86 26.67 26.79 -47.29
C GLN A 86 26.33 26.41 -48.73
N PRO A 87 25.05 26.23 -49.08
CA PRO A 87 24.66 25.96 -50.46
C PRO A 87 25.08 27.15 -51.34
N GLU A 88 25.62 26.84 -52.52
CA GLU A 88 25.88 27.82 -53.55
C GLU A 88 24.54 28.45 -53.97
N TYR A 89 24.47 29.77 -53.91
CA TYR A 89 23.28 30.53 -54.27
C TYR A 89 23.08 30.42 -55.77
N VAL A 90 22.03 29.71 -56.19
CA VAL A 90 21.58 29.65 -57.58
C VAL A 90 20.44 30.66 -57.70
N ASP A 91 20.64 31.66 -58.56
CA ASP A 91 19.60 32.63 -58.89
C ASP A 91 18.71 32.04 -59.99
N TYR A 92 17.42 31.90 -59.70
CA TYR A 92 16.44 31.29 -60.60
C TYR A 92 15.55 32.34 -61.28
N ASP A 93 15.78 33.64 -61.02
CA ASP A 93 14.91 34.71 -61.51
C ASP A 93 15.03 34.95 -63.03
N ASP A 94 16.09 34.48 -63.69
CA ASP A 94 16.35 34.80 -65.11
C ASP A 94 15.68 33.86 -66.13
N ASP A 95 15.16 32.69 -65.72
CA ASP A 95 14.65 31.64 -66.64
C ASP A 95 13.16 31.24 -66.43
N VAL A 96 12.39 31.98 -65.62
CA VAL A 96 10.97 31.66 -65.36
C VAL A 96 10.08 32.43 -66.35
N GLU A 97 9.51 31.73 -67.33
CA GLU A 97 8.38 32.27 -68.11
C GLU A 97 7.17 32.45 -67.18
N ASP A 98 6.56 33.63 -67.20
CA ASP A 98 5.34 33.98 -66.46
C ASP A 98 4.14 33.15 -66.97
N GLU A 99 4.08 31.88 -66.59
CA GLU A 99 2.94 31.01 -66.83
C GLU A 99 1.96 31.19 -65.67
N GLU A 100 0.92 32.01 -65.88
CA GLU A 100 -0.18 32.22 -64.92
C GLU A 100 -1.03 30.93 -64.79
N GLU A 101 -0.51 29.92 -64.09
CA GLU A 101 -1.30 28.78 -63.67
C GLU A 101 -2.30 29.22 -62.60
N ALA A 102 -3.59 29.16 -62.94
CA ALA A 102 -4.67 29.36 -61.99
C ALA A 102 -4.63 28.24 -60.93
N TYR A 103 -4.07 28.53 -59.77
CA TYR A 103 -4.05 27.63 -58.63
C TYR A 103 -5.48 27.31 -58.17
N GLU A 104 -5.93 26.06 -58.38
CA GLU A 104 -7.10 25.57 -57.66
C GLU A 104 -6.76 25.43 -56.17
N PRO A 105 -7.56 25.99 -55.24
CA PRO A 105 -7.30 25.81 -53.82
C PRO A 105 -7.55 24.35 -53.46
N VAL A 106 -6.49 23.58 -53.35
CA VAL A 106 -6.51 22.24 -52.78
C VAL A 106 -6.81 22.39 -51.29
N VAL A 107 -8.10 22.39 -50.93
CA VAL A 107 -8.56 22.36 -49.53
C VAL A 107 -8.38 20.94 -49.00
N THR A 108 -7.14 20.52 -48.80
CA THR A 108 -6.84 19.31 -48.04
C THR A 108 -7.01 19.64 -46.57
N ASP A 109 -8.02 19.02 -45.96
CA ASP A 109 -8.24 19.05 -44.52
C ASP A 109 -7.06 18.32 -43.85
N TYR A 110 -6.00 19.09 -43.54
CA TYR A 110 -4.73 18.60 -42.98
C TYR A 110 -4.93 17.70 -41.74
N ARG A 111 -6.04 17.90 -41.03
CA ARG A 111 -6.44 17.08 -39.88
C ARG A 111 -6.73 15.62 -40.22
N LYS A 112 -7.09 15.33 -41.46
CA LYS A 112 -7.46 13.98 -41.93
C LYS A 112 -6.39 13.35 -42.81
N THR A 113 -5.62 14.16 -43.53
CA THR A 113 -4.64 13.68 -44.50
C THR A 113 -3.24 13.51 -43.92
N ASP A 114 -2.89 14.29 -42.90
CA ASP A 114 -1.54 14.24 -42.32
C ASP A 114 -1.41 13.12 -41.27
N PRO A 115 -0.55 12.11 -41.49
CA PRO A 115 -0.28 11.07 -40.49
C PRO A 115 0.33 11.63 -39.20
N ILE A 116 0.98 12.80 -39.23
CA ILE A 116 1.52 13.48 -38.05
C ILE A 116 0.37 13.98 -37.17
N TYR A 117 -0.66 14.56 -37.78
CA TYR A 117 -1.84 15.05 -37.05
C TYR A 117 -2.58 13.90 -36.35
N LYS A 118 -2.73 12.76 -37.04
CA LYS A 118 -3.32 11.55 -36.43
C LYS A 118 -2.53 11.07 -35.20
N LYS A 119 -1.20 11.00 -35.30
CA LYS A 119 -0.33 10.62 -34.17
C LYS A 119 -0.47 11.59 -32.99
N TYR A 120 -0.60 12.88 -33.25
CA TYR A 120 -0.81 13.89 -32.21
C TYR A 120 -2.15 13.67 -31.47
N GLU A 121 -3.25 13.48 -32.20
CA GLU A 121 -4.56 13.21 -31.60
C GLU A 121 -4.58 11.87 -30.84
N ASP A 122 -3.96 10.83 -31.39
CA ASP A 122 -3.84 9.52 -30.73
C ASP A 122 -3.04 9.63 -29.41
N ALA A 123 -1.92 10.36 -29.41
CA ALA A 123 -1.11 10.60 -28.22
C ALA A 123 -1.87 11.42 -27.16
N LYS A 124 -2.58 12.46 -27.60
CA LYS A 124 -3.44 13.28 -26.73
C LYS A 124 -4.54 12.44 -26.09
N ALA A 125 -5.21 11.58 -26.86
CA ALA A 125 -6.24 10.68 -26.35
C ALA A 125 -5.67 9.68 -25.33
N TYR A 126 -4.46 9.16 -25.57
CA TYR A 126 -3.77 8.27 -24.65
C TYR A 126 -3.40 8.95 -23.34
N ASP A 127 -2.92 10.20 -23.38
CA ASP A 127 -2.58 10.98 -22.19
C ASP A 127 -3.82 11.23 -21.31
N TYR A 128 -4.96 11.58 -21.92
CA TYR A 128 -6.23 11.73 -21.20
C TYR A 128 -6.80 10.41 -20.67
N ALA A 129 -6.58 9.29 -21.36
CA ALA A 129 -7.03 7.97 -20.92
C ALA A 129 -6.11 7.36 -19.87
N SER A 130 -4.84 7.75 -19.86
CA SER A 130 -3.90 7.38 -18.83
C SER A 130 -4.29 8.13 -17.57
N ASN A 131 -4.78 7.39 -16.57
CA ASN A 131 -5.03 7.99 -15.27
C ASN A 131 -3.69 8.56 -14.77
N SER A 132 -3.64 9.88 -14.56
CA SER A 132 -2.45 10.50 -13.97
C SER A 132 -2.19 9.85 -12.61
N LEU A 133 -0.91 9.76 -12.21
CA LEU A 133 -0.54 9.18 -10.91
C LEU A 133 -1.35 9.84 -9.78
N GLU A 134 -1.54 11.16 -9.88
CA GLU A 134 -2.34 11.99 -8.98
C GLU A 134 -3.83 11.57 -8.93
N GLN A 135 -4.40 11.12 -10.04
CA GLN A 135 -5.78 10.64 -10.11
C GLN A 135 -5.93 9.21 -9.57
N THR A 136 -4.89 8.38 -9.66
CA THR A 136 -4.85 7.04 -9.04
C THR A 136 -4.57 7.09 -7.54
N LEU A 137 -3.86 8.12 -7.08
CA LEU A 137 -3.70 8.46 -5.67
C LEU A 137 -5.06 8.97 -5.17
N LYS A 138 -5.83 8.10 -4.51
CA LYS A 138 -7.07 8.46 -3.82
C LYS A 138 -6.77 9.36 -2.61
N LEU A 139 -6.40 10.61 -2.87
CA LEU A 139 -6.10 11.63 -1.86
C LEU A 139 -7.33 11.97 -1.00
N GLU A 140 -8.53 11.57 -1.44
CA GLU A 140 -9.79 11.71 -0.70
C GLU A 140 -9.74 11.08 0.72
N ASN A 141 -8.91 10.05 0.94
CA ASN A 141 -8.79 9.36 2.23
C ASN A 141 -7.57 9.76 3.08
N VAL A 142 -6.84 10.80 2.68
CA VAL A 142 -5.66 11.27 3.42
C VAL A 142 -6.07 12.45 4.30
N ASP A 143 -6.47 12.18 5.55
CA ASP A 143 -6.54 13.22 6.58
C ASP A 143 -5.08 13.59 6.94
N MET A 144 -4.69 14.85 6.76
CA MET A 144 -3.31 15.34 6.96
C MET A 144 -2.93 15.43 8.47
N ARG A 145 -3.34 14.47 9.28
CA ARG A 145 -2.87 14.34 10.66
C ARG A 145 -1.53 13.64 10.64
N PHE A 146 -0.50 14.38 11.02
CA PHE A 146 0.88 13.92 11.05
C PHE A 146 1.00 12.50 11.67
N GLY A 147 1.35 11.52 10.84
CA GLY A 147 1.74 10.17 11.26
C GLY A 147 0.63 9.12 11.44
N ARG A 148 -0.62 9.33 10.97
CA ARG A 148 -1.65 8.27 11.03
C ARG A 148 -2.41 8.16 9.71
N PHE A 149 -2.26 7.04 9.00
CA PHE A 149 -3.11 6.71 7.85
C PHE A 149 -4.38 6.00 8.35
N ASN A 150 -5.54 6.34 7.78
CA ASN A 150 -6.85 5.77 8.13
C ASN A 150 -6.90 4.24 7.93
N GLU A 151 -6.07 3.70 7.03
CA GLU A 151 -5.98 2.26 6.76
C GLU A 151 -5.44 1.45 7.95
N PHE A 152 -4.84 2.11 8.95
CA PHE A 152 -4.37 1.51 10.21
C PHE A 152 -5.24 1.85 11.42
N GLU A 153 -6.36 2.55 11.26
CA GLU A 153 -7.34 2.66 12.33
C GLU A 153 -8.02 1.30 12.50
N THR A 154 -7.45 0.48 13.37
CA THR A 154 -8.08 -0.77 13.81
C THR A 154 -9.47 -0.43 14.32
N VAL A 155 -10.48 -1.01 13.67
CA VAL A 155 -11.90 -0.91 14.01
C VAL A 155 -12.03 -0.99 15.53
N LYS A 156 -12.51 0.10 16.13
CA LYS A 156 -12.67 0.30 17.58
C LYS A 156 -13.08 -0.99 18.26
N SER A 157 -12.39 -1.30 19.36
CA SER A 157 -12.66 -2.38 20.32
C SER A 157 -14.11 -2.85 20.27
N ARG A 158 -14.34 -4.07 19.78
CA ARG A 158 -15.66 -4.70 19.86
C ARG A 158 -16.10 -4.69 21.33
N ASN A 159 -17.31 -4.19 21.59
CA ASN A 159 -17.90 -4.26 22.92
C ASN A 159 -18.27 -5.72 23.21
N LEU A 160 -17.31 -6.49 23.74
CA LEU A 160 -17.50 -7.92 24.04
C LEU A 160 -18.74 -8.16 24.90
N LEU A 161 -19.04 -7.26 25.83
CA LEU A 161 -20.23 -7.35 26.67
C LEU A 161 -21.53 -7.32 25.85
N GLU A 162 -21.60 -6.42 24.87
CA GLU A 162 -22.78 -6.25 24.02
C GLU A 162 -22.98 -7.48 23.13
N GLU A 163 -21.89 -7.98 22.56
CA GLU A 163 -21.84 -9.23 21.77
C GLU A 163 -22.33 -10.43 22.61
N TYR A 164 -21.86 -10.59 23.85
CA TYR A 164 -22.32 -11.65 24.74
C TYR A 164 -23.80 -11.49 25.13
N THR A 165 -24.28 -10.26 25.39
CA THR A 165 -25.70 -10.04 25.72
C THR A 165 -26.62 -10.34 24.54
N GLN A 166 -26.14 -10.11 23.32
CA GLN A 166 -26.88 -10.40 22.11
C GLN A 166 -26.90 -11.92 21.84
N ASP A 167 -25.76 -12.60 22.01
CA ASP A 167 -25.67 -14.06 21.91
C ASP A 167 -26.56 -14.76 22.96
N LEU A 168 -26.69 -14.21 24.18
CA LEU A 168 -27.56 -14.76 25.22
C LEU A 168 -29.07 -14.62 24.94
N ARG A 169 -29.48 -13.85 23.93
CA ARG A 169 -30.89 -13.80 23.51
C ARG A 169 -31.28 -14.97 22.62
N ASP A 170 -30.32 -15.58 21.94
CA ASP A 170 -30.56 -16.68 21.02
C ASP A 170 -30.34 -18.05 21.68
N PRO A 171 -31.20 -19.05 21.41
CA PRO A 171 -31.05 -20.39 21.98
C PRO A 171 -29.74 -21.07 21.59
N ASP A 172 -29.16 -20.72 20.44
CA ASP A 172 -27.86 -21.23 20.01
C ASP A 172 -26.68 -20.49 20.65
N GLY A 173 -26.83 -19.22 21.04
CA GLY A 173 -25.78 -18.50 21.78
C GLY A 173 -25.67 -18.95 23.23
N PHE A 174 -26.74 -19.45 23.84
CA PHE A 174 -26.67 -20.17 25.13
C PHE A 174 -25.75 -21.39 25.06
N LYS A 175 -25.83 -22.21 24.00
CA LYS A 175 -24.94 -23.37 23.83
C LYS A 175 -23.48 -22.93 23.71
N LYS A 176 -23.22 -21.86 22.93
CA LYS A 176 -21.88 -21.28 22.80
C LYS A 176 -21.35 -20.80 24.15
N ALA A 177 -22.16 -20.11 24.96
CA ALA A 177 -21.77 -19.64 26.28
C ALA A 177 -21.45 -20.79 27.24
N VAL A 178 -22.23 -21.87 27.21
CA VAL A 178 -21.96 -23.09 28.00
C VAL A 178 -20.63 -23.73 27.58
N ILE A 179 -20.40 -23.89 26.27
CA ILE A 179 -19.15 -24.43 25.74
C ILE A 179 -17.96 -23.54 26.10
N LEU A 180 -18.08 -22.22 25.97
CA LEU A 180 -17.03 -21.27 26.35
C LEU A 180 -16.73 -21.33 27.85
N THR A 181 -17.76 -21.46 28.68
CA THR A 181 -17.59 -21.61 30.14
C THR A 181 -16.87 -22.91 30.46
N GLU A 182 -17.20 -24.00 29.77
CA GLU A 182 -16.52 -25.28 29.92
C GLU A 182 -15.05 -25.17 29.51
N ILE A 183 -14.76 -24.59 28.34
CA ILE A 183 -13.39 -24.38 27.83
C ILE A 183 -12.57 -23.53 28.80
N LEU A 184 -13.13 -22.44 29.33
CA LEU A 184 -12.45 -21.52 30.25
C LEU A 184 -12.26 -22.11 31.66
N ASN A 185 -13.15 -23.00 32.11
CA ASN A 185 -13.00 -23.70 33.39
C ASN A 185 -12.14 -24.96 33.30
N THR A 186 -11.80 -25.44 32.11
CA THR A 186 -10.82 -26.52 31.99
C THR A 186 -9.48 -26.02 32.55
N LYS A 187 -9.03 -26.73 33.59
CA LYS A 187 -7.94 -26.35 34.51
C LYS A 187 -6.54 -26.30 33.88
N HIS A 188 -6.44 -26.19 32.55
CA HIS A 188 -5.22 -26.42 31.76
C HIS A 188 -4.87 -25.28 30.78
N PHE A 189 -5.39 -24.08 31.01
CA PHE A 189 -4.79 -22.83 30.51
C PHE A 189 -4.22 -22.01 31.67
#